data_AF-A0A395IV76-F1
#
_entry.id   AF-A0A395IV76-F1
#
_cell.length_a   1.000
_cell.length_b   1.000
_cell.length_c   1.000
_cell.angle_alpha   90.00
_cell.angle_beta   90.00
_cell.angle_gamma   90.00
#
_symmetry.space_group_name_H-M   'P 1'
#
loop_
_entity.id
_entity.type
_entity.pdbx_description
1 polymer ?
#
loop_
_entity_poly.entity_id
_entity_poly.type
_entity_poly.pdbx_seq_one_letter_code
_entity_poly.pdbx_strand_id
1 'polypeptide(L)'
;MTKPVLSTVKDAVNSFQGRTDAVTSNRNFIHRNSAWKSKDGLLILEPEVEGRIRSFRWFHGASLPLWISTLFLSTVLIATPLILLTTATVPIPHPYSIGLGSYAPLAIVKAFSWSSKSFTPLQKITNAQFFPTVLLANLPQFAISILLFLFAQVYTRMLSANTFSCLTSPSPSLKSRKIMGFSCAYLYISMQAVLGAILHFFASQALFVHQVEIIGSDGSQEPLEYMDLGYNPLGILISLVFGSMMLITLMVTGSWRLSGGQLVGSGSMEIAAACKGK
;
A
#
# COMPACT_ATOMS: atom_id res chain seq x y z
N MET A 1 -23.54 -21.00 32.93
CA MET A 1 -23.64 -19.84 32.02
C MET A 1 -22.24 -19.52 31.51
N THR A 2 -21.92 -19.89 30.28
CA THR A 2 -20.61 -19.63 29.65
C THR A 2 -20.47 -18.14 29.38
N LYS A 3 -19.38 -17.52 29.88
CA LYS A 3 -19.09 -16.12 29.57
C LYS A 3 -18.90 -15.99 28.05
N PRO A 4 -19.55 -15.02 27.36
CA PRO A 4 -19.36 -14.85 25.93
C PRO A 4 -17.90 -14.51 25.65
N VAL A 5 -17.29 -15.23 24.70
CA VAL A 5 -15.93 -14.96 24.24
C VAL A 5 -15.95 -13.65 23.46
N LEU A 6 -15.26 -12.64 23.98
CA LEU A 6 -15.06 -11.35 23.31
C LEU A 6 -14.04 -11.56 22.18
N SER A 7 -14.52 -11.95 21.00
CA SER A 7 -13.66 -12.26 19.85
C SER A 7 -13.56 -11.11 18.85
N THR A 8 -14.58 -10.23 18.81
CA THR A 8 -14.64 -9.12 17.85
C THR A 8 -14.71 -7.74 18.52
N VAL A 9 -14.33 -6.69 17.78
CA VAL A 9 -14.50 -5.29 18.22
C VAL A 9 -15.97 -4.98 18.56
N LYS A 10 -16.91 -5.60 17.84
CA LYS A 10 -18.35 -5.47 18.10
C LYS A 10 -18.73 -6.04 19.47
N ASP A 11 -18.21 -7.22 19.81
CA ASP A 11 -18.48 -7.85 21.11
C ASP A 11 -17.86 -7.04 22.24
N ALA A 12 -16.66 -6.49 22.04
CA ALA A 12 -16.02 -5.59 22.99
C ALA A 12 -16.84 -4.32 23.21
N VAL A 13 -17.28 -3.64 22.15
CA VAL A 13 -18.13 -2.44 22.26
C VAL A 13 -19.45 -2.75 22.96
N ASN A 14 -20.12 -3.85 22.59
CA ASN A 14 -21.37 -4.28 23.25
C ASN A 14 -21.15 -4.60 24.74
N SER A 15 -20.02 -5.23 25.09
CA SER A 15 -19.65 -5.51 26.47
C SER A 15 -19.41 -4.24 27.27
N PHE A 16 -18.70 -3.24 26.72
CA PHE A 16 -18.46 -1.96 27.41
C PHE A 16 -19.70 -1.06 27.48
N GLN A 17 -20.64 -1.23 26.56
CA GLN A 17 -21.98 -0.62 26.64
C GLN A 17 -22.83 -1.27 27.74
N GLY A 18 -22.76 -2.60 27.90
CA GLY A 18 -23.53 -3.34 28.91
C GLY A 18 -22.93 -3.33 30.33
N ARG A 19 -21.59 -3.25 30.44
CA ARG A 19 -20.87 -3.22 31.73
C ARG A 19 -19.78 -2.16 31.69
N THR A 20 -19.87 -1.21 32.61
CA THR A 20 -18.88 -0.14 32.76
C THR A 20 -17.59 -0.71 33.37
N ASP A 21 -16.45 -0.39 32.76
CA ASP A 21 -15.14 -0.73 33.33
C ASP A 21 -14.77 0.32 34.38
N ALA A 22 -14.33 -0.13 35.55
CA ALA A 22 -14.02 0.72 36.69
C ALA A 22 -12.88 1.70 36.38
N VAL A 23 -11.91 1.27 35.55
CA VAL A 23 -10.73 2.07 35.17
C VAL A 23 -11.09 3.22 34.23
N THR A 24 -12.17 3.09 33.45
CA THR A 24 -12.59 4.06 32.43
C THR A 24 -13.90 4.76 32.75
N SER A 25 -14.55 4.45 33.88
CA SER A 25 -15.91 4.91 34.22
C SER A 25 -16.10 6.43 34.28
N ASN A 26 -15.03 7.19 34.53
CA ASN A 26 -15.02 8.66 34.56
C ASN A 26 -14.05 9.28 33.54
N ARG A 27 -13.66 8.55 32.49
CA ARG A 27 -12.66 8.98 31.51
C ARG A 27 -13.25 9.05 30.11
N ASN A 28 -13.31 10.24 29.53
CA ASN A 28 -13.69 10.44 28.13
C ASN A 28 -12.42 10.52 27.26
N PHE A 29 -12.38 9.73 26.19
CA PHE A 29 -11.32 9.76 25.16
C PHE A 29 -9.87 9.76 25.66
N ILE A 30 -9.40 8.59 26.11
CA ILE A 30 -7.99 8.42 26.49
C ILE A 30 -7.12 8.28 25.24
N HIS A 31 -6.15 9.17 25.08
CA HIS A 31 -5.14 9.05 24.01
C HIS A 31 -4.11 7.96 24.32
N ARG A 32 -3.64 7.22 23.30
CA ARG A 32 -2.66 6.13 23.43
C ARG A 32 -1.42 6.52 24.25
N ASN A 33 -0.86 7.71 24.03
CA ASN A 33 0.35 8.10 24.75
C ASN A 33 0.07 8.44 26.24
N SER A 34 -1.16 8.81 26.58
CA SER A 34 -1.58 9.10 27.96
C SER A 34 -1.92 7.80 28.70
N ALA A 35 -2.49 6.83 27.98
CA ALA A 35 -2.75 5.47 28.43
C ALA A 35 -1.49 4.77 28.98
N TRP A 36 -0.37 4.87 28.27
CA TRP A 36 0.88 4.17 28.60
C TRP A 36 1.74 4.88 29.66
N LYS A 37 1.48 6.16 29.94
CA LYS A 37 2.17 6.90 31.00
C LYS A 37 1.63 6.60 32.41
N SER A 38 0.47 5.95 32.51
CA SER A 38 -0.07 5.48 33.78
C SER A 38 0.61 4.17 34.20
N LYS A 39 1.84 4.26 34.73
CA LYS A 39 2.57 3.09 35.24
C LYS A 39 1.94 2.47 36.49
N ASP A 40 1.18 3.26 37.25
CA ASP A 40 0.72 2.86 38.59
C ASP A 40 -0.80 2.70 38.70
N GLY A 41 -1.55 2.74 37.59
CA GLY A 41 -3.01 2.59 37.58
C GLY A 41 -3.80 3.70 38.29
N LEU A 42 -3.11 4.63 38.98
CA LEU A 42 -3.67 5.58 39.94
C LEU A 42 -3.35 7.05 39.62
N LEU A 43 -2.60 7.34 38.55
CA LEU A 43 -2.38 8.73 38.16
C LEU A 43 -3.67 9.33 37.59
N ILE A 44 -4.29 10.16 38.42
CA ILE A 44 -5.32 11.15 38.10
C ILE A 44 -4.71 12.11 37.07
N LEU A 45 -4.76 11.74 35.79
CA LEU A 45 -4.67 12.70 34.71
C LEU A 45 -6.04 13.36 34.65
N GLU A 46 -6.13 14.63 35.04
CA GLU A 46 -7.30 15.46 34.76
C GLU A 46 -7.71 15.25 33.29
N PRO A 47 -9.00 15.06 33.00
CA PRO A 47 -9.48 14.86 31.64
C PRO A 47 -9.29 16.16 30.87
N GLU A 48 -8.11 16.36 30.28
CA GLU A 48 -7.91 17.44 29.34
C GLU A 48 -8.63 17.07 28.04
N VAL A 49 -9.56 17.94 27.68
CA VAL A 49 -10.26 18.08 26.39
C VAL A 49 -11.68 17.51 26.33
N GLU A 50 -12.59 18.47 26.45
CA GLU A 50 -13.99 18.50 26.03
C GLU A 50 -14.18 17.93 24.60
N GLY A 51 -14.83 16.77 24.52
CA GLY A 51 -15.06 16.02 23.29
C GLY A 51 -16.08 16.69 22.37
N ARG A 52 -15.69 17.78 21.69
CA ARG A 52 -16.50 18.35 20.62
C ARG A 52 -16.55 17.36 19.45
N ILE A 53 -17.75 16.93 19.06
CA ILE A 53 -17.98 16.11 17.86
C ILE A 53 -17.43 16.89 16.66
N ARG A 54 -16.25 16.49 16.17
CA ARG A 54 -15.64 17.07 14.97
C ARG A 54 -15.96 16.22 13.76
N SER A 55 -16.20 16.88 12.63
CA SER A 55 -16.34 16.19 11.34
C SER A 55 -14.98 15.66 10.88
N PHE A 56 -14.61 14.46 11.31
CA PHE A 56 -13.39 13.81 10.85
C PHE A 56 -13.56 13.27 9.42
N ARG A 57 -12.44 13.17 8.69
CA ARG A 57 -12.33 12.46 7.41
C ARG A 57 -11.67 11.10 7.63
N TRP A 58 -11.88 10.16 6.73
CA TRP A 58 -11.27 8.83 6.78
C TRP A 58 -9.74 8.89 6.88
N PHE A 59 -9.12 9.90 6.26
CA PHE A 59 -7.70 10.20 6.38
C PHE A 59 -7.16 10.17 7.81
N HIS A 60 -7.94 10.68 8.78
CA HIS A 60 -7.53 10.74 10.18
C HIS A 60 -7.45 9.37 10.85
N GLY A 61 -8.11 8.34 10.29
CA GLY A 61 -8.09 6.99 10.83
C GLY A 61 -6.73 6.29 10.72
N ALA A 62 -5.88 6.72 9.78
CA ALA A 62 -4.53 6.20 9.62
C ALA A 62 -3.48 7.19 10.14
N SER A 63 -2.36 6.66 10.63
CA SER A 63 -1.29 7.47 11.22
C SER A 63 -0.55 8.27 10.15
N LEU A 64 -0.16 9.49 10.48
CA LEU A 64 0.56 10.40 9.57
C LEU A 64 1.85 9.79 8.99
N PRO A 65 2.73 9.08 9.75
CA PRO A 65 3.91 8.44 9.16
C PRO A 65 3.56 7.42 8.08
N LEU A 66 2.48 6.65 8.27
CA LEU A 66 2.03 5.66 7.30
C LEU A 66 1.55 6.32 6.01
N TRP A 67 0.82 7.43 6.10
CA TRP A 67 0.42 8.23 4.95
C TRP A 67 1.63 8.78 4.19
N ILE A 68 2.58 9.40 4.90
CA ILE A 68 3.79 9.95 4.29
C ILE A 68 4.57 8.84 3.57
N SER A 69 4.82 7.70 4.24
CA SER A 69 5.54 6.58 3.61
C SER A 69 4.83 6.05 2.37
N THR A 70 3.50 5.90 2.42
CA THR A 70 2.72 5.39 1.28
C THR A 70 2.73 6.36 0.11
N LEU A 71 2.52 7.65 0.36
CA LEU A 71 2.52 8.70 -0.67
C LEU A 71 3.91 8.92 -1.27
N PHE A 72 4.95 8.92 -0.43
CA PHE A 72 6.33 9.02 -0.86
C PHE A 72 6.70 7.87 -1.80
N LEU A 73 6.48 6.63 -1.37
CA LEU A 73 6.80 5.45 -2.16
C LEU A 73 5.98 5.39 -3.46
N SER A 74 4.68 5.76 -3.42
CA SER A 74 3.83 5.86 -4.61
C SER A 74 4.39 6.87 -5.61
N THR A 75 4.80 8.05 -5.12
CA THR A 75 5.35 9.11 -5.98
C THR A 75 6.66 8.67 -6.63
N VAL A 76 7.55 8.02 -5.88
CA VAL A 76 8.81 7.49 -6.41
C VAL A 76 8.57 6.41 -7.48
N LEU A 77 7.63 5.49 -7.24
CA LEU A 77 7.30 4.41 -8.17
C LEU A 77 6.54 4.87 -9.42
N ILE A 78 5.90 6.03 -9.38
CA ILE A 78 5.30 6.67 -10.57
C ILE A 78 6.33 7.53 -11.31
N ALA A 79 7.16 8.28 -10.59
CA ALA A 79 8.13 9.20 -11.19
C ALA A 79 9.25 8.47 -11.94
N THR A 80 9.79 7.39 -11.37
CA THR A 80 10.88 6.61 -12.00
C THR A 80 10.53 6.11 -13.42
N PRO A 81 9.41 5.39 -13.64
CA PRO A 81 9.02 4.96 -14.98
C PRO A 81 8.64 6.12 -15.92
N LEU A 82 8.07 7.22 -15.40
CA LEU A 82 7.84 8.43 -16.22
C LEU A 82 9.15 9.01 -16.76
N ILE A 83 10.17 9.11 -15.92
CA ILE A 83 11.52 9.55 -16.32
C ILE A 83 12.12 8.56 -17.31
N LEU A 84 11.94 7.26 -17.10
CA LEU A 84 12.44 6.23 -18.01
C LEU A 84 11.81 6.36 -19.41
N LEU A 85 10.50 6.64 -19.48
CA LEU A 85 9.79 6.87 -20.74
C LEU A 85 10.26 8.14 -21.47
N THR A 86 10.61 9.21 -20.74
CA THR A 86 11.07 10.47 -21.36
C THR A 86 12.53 10.46 -21.73
N THR A 87 13.36 9.68 -21.03
CA THR A 87 14.81 9.58 -21.28
C THR A 87 15.17 8.44 -22.22
N ALA A 88 14.19 7.75 -22.81
CA ALA A 88 14.39 6.67 -23.78
C ALA A 88 15.36 7.11 -24.89
N THR A 89 16.59 6.57 -24.84
CA THR A 89 17.74 7.07 -25.62
C THR A 89 17.69 6.72 -27.10
N VAL A 90 16.72 5.90 -27.51
CA VAL A 90 16.54 5.47 -28.90
C VAL A 90 15.05 5.60 -29.23
N PRO A 91 14.67 6.38 -30.26
CA PRO A 91 13.28 6.43 -30.70
C PRO A 91 12.90 5.07 -31.27
N ILE A 92 12.13 4.30 -30.50
CA ILE A 92 11.57 3.03 -30.93
C ILE A 92 10.42 3.35 -31.91
N PRO A 93 10.47 2.91 -33.18
CA PRO A 93 9.34 3.06 -34.08
C PRO A 93 8.15 2.25 -33.53
N HIS A 94 7.02 2.92 -33.31
CA HIS A 94 5.81 2.33 -32.70
C HIS A 94 6.07 1.60 -31.35
N PRO A 95 6.45 2.32 -30.27
CA PRO A 95 6.85 1.70 -29.00
C PRO A 95 5.73 0.88 -28.33
N TYR A 96 4.47 1.18 -28.65
CA TYR A 96 3.29 0.53 -28.09
C TYR A 96 2.74 -0.60 -28.97
N SER A 97 3.32 -0.86 -30.16
CA SER A 97 2.97 -2.04 -30.96
C SER A 97 3.74 -3.30 -30.54
N ILE A 98 4.75 -3.15 -29.68
CA ILE A 98 5.48 -4.26 -29.09
C ILE A 98 4.53 -4.97 -28.11
N GLY A 99 4.25 -6.25 -28.37
CA GLY A 99 3.39 -7.06 -27.53
C GLY A 99 3.87 -7.14 -26.09
N LEU A 100 2.95 -7.44 -25.17
CA LEU A 100 3.31 -7.75 -23.79
C LEU A 100 4.22 -8.99 -23.75
N GLY A 101 5.33 -8.88 -23.01
CA GLY A 101 6.37 -9.92 -22.98
C GLY A 101 7.17 -10.08 -24.29
N SER A 102 6.89 -9.27 -25.32
CA SER A 102 7.69 -9.23 -26.54
C SER A 102 8.85 -8.23 -26.39
N TYR A 103 9.94 -8.51 -27.10
CA TYR A 103 11.17 -7.72 -27.01
C TYR A 103 11.36 -6.83 -28.24
N ALA A 104 12.00 -5.69 -28.04
CA ALA A 104 12.58 -4.90 -29.12
C ALA A 104 14.08 -4.72 -28.86
N PRO A 105 14.95 -4.96 -29.85
CA PRO A 105 16.40 -4.82 -29.69
C PRO A 105 16.87 -3.43 -29.26
N LEU A 106 16.01 -2.41 -29.47
CA LEU A 106 16.27 -1.00 -29.17
C LEU A 106 15.84 -0.62 -27.74
N ALA A 107 15.12 -1.50 -27.03
CA ALA A 107 14.51 -1.22 -25.73
C ALA A 107 15.42 -1.67 -24.58
N ILE A 108 16.62 -1.08 -24.51
CA ILE A 108 17.65 -1.41 -23.52
C ILE A 108 17.85 -0.24 -22.54
N VAL A 109 17.93 -0.54 -21.25
CA VAL A 109 18.21 0.42 -20.16
C VAL A 109 19.68 0.35 -19.78
N LYS A 110 20.36 1.50 -19.87
CA LYS A 110 21.78 1.65 -19.51
C LYS A 110 21.92 1.99 -18.02
N ALA A 111 21.81 0.99 -17.17
CA ALA A 111 21.88 1.17 -15.72
C ALA A 111 23.29 1.05 -15.13
N PHE A 112 24.20 0.34 -15.82
CA PHE A 112 25.51 -0.02 -15.30
C PHE A 112 26.65 0.52 -16.16
N SER A 113 27.85 0.66 -15.57
CA SER A 113 29.05 1.14 -16.28
C SER A 113 29.54 0.20 -17.38
N TRP A 114 29.22 -1.09 -17.29
CA TRP A 114 29.50 -2.09 -18.34
C TRP A 114 28.45 -2.09 -19.45
N SER A 115 27.36 -1.33 -19.29
CA SER A 115 26.30 -1.23 -20.30
C SER A 115 26.80 -0.35 -21.45
N SER A 116 27.00 -0.96 -22.61
CA SER A 116 27.63 -0.33 -23.76
C SER A 116 26.62 0.42 -24.66
N LYS A 117 27.08 1.42 -25.41
CA LYS A 117 26.25 2.09 -26.44
C LYS A 117 26.08 1.23 -27.71
N SER A 118 26.90 0.20 -27.86
CA SER A 118 26.92 -0.73 -29.00
C SER A 118 26.91 -2.16 -28.46
N PHE A 119 26.55 -3.15 -29.28
CA PHE A 119 26.78 -4.56 -28.95
C PHE A 119 28.29 -4.80 -28.87
N THR A 120 28.88 -4.59 -27.69
CA THR A 120 30.24 -5.01 -27.38
C THR A 120 30.12 -6.32 -26.60
N PRO A 121 30.15 -7.45 -27.30
CA PRO A 121 30.03 -8.74 -26.64
C PRO A 121 31.19 -8.97 -25.66
N LEU A 122 30.87 -9.52 -24.49
CA LEU A 122 31.83 -9.94 -23.48
C LEU A 122 32.19 -11.41 -23.66
N GLN A 123 33.41 -11.77 -23.31
CA GLN A 123 33.95 -13.12 -23.47
C GLN A 123 33.30 -14.17 -22.53
N LYS A 124 32.64 -13.70 -21.46
CA LYS A 124 31.84 -14.49 -20.53
C LYS A 124 31.10 -13.57 -19.55
N ILE A 125 29.81 -13.80 -19.31
CA ILE A 125 29.08 -13.11 -18.24
C ILE A 125 29.58 -13.62 -16.88
N THR A 126 30.00 -12.69 -16.04
CA THR A 126 30.43 -13.01 -14.66
C THR A 126 29.26 -12.92 -13.68
N ASN A 127 29.33 -13.67 -12.58
CA ASN A 127 28.37 -13.55 -11.47
C ASN A 127 28.25 -12.10 -10.96
N ALA A 128 29.34 -11.34 -11.00
CA ALA A 128 29.38 -9.93 -10.60
C ALA A 128 28.52 -9.02 -11.50
N GLN A 129 28.22 -9.42 -12.74
CA GLN A 129 27.31 -8.71 -13.64
C GLN A 129 25.88 -9.27 -13.56
N PHE A 130 25.75 -10.59 -13.40
CA PHE A 130 24.45 -11.28 -13.42
C PHE A 130 23.59 -10.90 -12.21
N PHE A 131 24.13 -11.05 -11.00
CA PHE A 131 23.37 -10.77 -9.77
C PHE A 131 22.80 -9.35 -9.69
N PRO A 132 23.57 -8.26 -9.92
CA PRO A 132 23.00 -6.91 -9.85
C PRO A 132 21.98 -6.65 -10.96
N THR A 133 22.15 -7.23 -12.15
CA THR A 133 21.19 -7.09 -13.27
C THR A 133 19.84 -7.72 -12.91
N VAL A 134 19.87 -8.95 -12.38
CA VAL A 134 18.66 -9.65 -11.91
C VAL A 134 18.01 -8.91 -10.74
N LEU A 135 18.80 -8.42 -9.79
CA LEU A 135 18.30 -7.66 -8.65
C LEU A 135 17.59 -6.38 -9.11
N LEU A 136 18.21 -5.63 -10.03
CA LEU A 136 17.66 -4.38 -10.55
C LEU A 136 16.38 -4.62 -11.36
N ALA A 137 16.33 -5.70 -12.15
CA ALA A 137 15.14 -6.07 -12.91
C ALA A 137 13.94 -6.46 -12.01
N ASN A 138 14.19 -6.91 -10.77
CA ASN A 138 13.17 -7.32 -9.81
C ASN A 138 12.86 -6.29 -8.70
N LEU A 139 13.69 -5.24 -8.59
CA LEU A 139 13.53 -4.18 -7.60
C LEU A 139 12.15 -3.49 -7.68
N PRO A 140 11.60 -3.17 -8.86
CA PRO A 140 10.25 -2.61 -8.98
C PRO A 140 9.16 -3.50 -8.36
N GLN A 141 9.21 -4.81 -8.62
CA GLN A 141 8.25 -5.81 -8.14
C GLN A 141 8.28 -5.90 -6.61
N PHE A 142 9.49 -5.90 -6.04
CA PHE A 142 9.69 -5.86 -4.60
C PHE A 142 9.14 -4.57 -3.97
N ALA A 143 9.43 -3.42 -4.57
CA ALA A 143 8.95 -2.13 -4.09
C ALA A 143 7.42 -2.00 -4.20
N ILE A 144 6.81 -2.51 -5.27
CA ILE A 144 5.35 -2.60 -5.43
C ILE A 144 4.76 -3.47 -4.32
N SER A 145 5.37 -4.61 -3.99
CA SER A 145 4.90 -5.48 -2.90
C SER A 145 4.87 -4.75 -1.54
N ILE A 146 5.92 -3.98 -1.23
CA ILE A 146 5.94 -3.12 -0.03
C ILE A 146 4.82 -2.09 -0.09
N LEU A 147 4.64 -1.43 -1.24
CA LEU A 147 3.59 -0.42 -1.42
C LEU A 147 2.19 -1.01 -1.22
N LEU A 148 1.92 -2.20 -1.75
CA LEU A 148 0.65 -2.90 -1.56
C LEU A 148 0.39 -3.22 -0.09
N PHE A 149 1.41 -3.64 0.65
CA PHE A 149 1.31 -3.82 2.09
C PHE A 149 0.96 -2.50 2.79
N LEU A 150 1.61 -1.39 2.44
CA LEU A 150 1.31 -0.07 3.01
C LEU A 150 -0.13 0.38 2.70
N PHE A 151 -0.60 0.23 1.46
CA PHE A 151 -1.98 0.49 1.09
C PHE A 151 -2.95 -0.32 1.96
N ALA A 152 -2.73 -1.62 2.10
CA ALA A 152 -3.57 -2.49 2.93
C ALA A 152 -3.60 -2.02 4.39
N GLN A 153 -2.47 -1.57 4.95
CA GLN A 153 -2.40 -1.03 6.30
C GLN A 153 -3.21 0.28 6.44
N VAL A 154 -3.11 1.20 5.47
CA VAL A 154 -3.88 2.46 5.50
C VAL A 154 -5.37 2.16 5.44
N TYR A 155 -5.81 1.33 4.49
CA TYR A 155 -7.22 0.94 4.35
C TYR A 155 -7.77 0.24 5.59
N THR A 156 -7.02 -0.68 6.17
CA THR A 156 -7.44 -1.41 7.37
C THR A 156 -7.66 -0.45 8.54
N ARG A 157 -6.77 0.54 8.74
CA ARG A 157 -6.91 1.54 9.82
C ARG A 157 -8.05 2.53 9.57
N MET A 158 -8.25 2.97 8.33
CA MET A 158 -9.40 3.80 7.98
C MET A 158 -10.72 3.06 8.23
N LEU A 159 -10.78 1.78 7.85
CA LEU A 159 -11.95 0.95 8.03
C LEU A 159 -12.23 0.66 9.51
N SER A 160 -11.21 0.38 10.31
CA SER A 160 -11.38 0.14 11.75
C SER A 160 -11.93 1.40 12.44
N ALA A 161 -11.40 2.58 12.12
CA ALA A 161 -11.88 3.85 12.64
C ALA A 161 -13.34 4.12 12.23
N ASN A 162 -13.70 3.88 10.97
CA ASN A 162 -15.09 4.03 10.51
C ASN A 162 -16.04 3.03 11.16
N THR A 163 -15.62 1.78 11.32
CA THR A 163 -16.41 0.73 12.00
C THR A 163 -16.67 1.13 13.45
N PHE A 164 -15.65 1.64 14.14
CA PHE A 164 -15.80 2.12 15.51
C PHE A 164 -16.76 3.31 15.61
N SER A 165 -16.54 4.37 14.84
CA SER A 165 -17.41 5.57 14.79
C SER A 165 -18.87 5.19 14.50
N CYS A 166 -19.06 4.17 13.65
CA CYS A 166 -20.37 3.61 13.37
C CYS A 166 -20.97 2.90 14.60
N LEU A 167 -20.23 2.05 15.31
CA LEU A 167 -20.76 1.31 16.46
C LEU A 167 -21.14 2.20 17.66
N THR A 168 -20.45 3.33 17.84
CA THR A 168 -20.72 4.25 18.95
C THR A 168 -21.80 5.30 18.65
N SER A 169 -22.11 5.55 17.38
CA SER A 169 -23.12 6.54 16.99
C SER A 169 -24.54 6.18 17.51
N PRO A 170 -25.24 7.12 18.19
CA PRO A 170 -26.56 6.90 18.78
C PRO A 170 -27.72 6.74 17.79
N SER A 171 -27.53 7.06 16.50
CA SER A 171 -28.65 7.09 15.55
C SER A 171 -29.04 5.69 15.02
N PRO A 172 -30.29 5.23 15.21
CA PRO A 172 -30.74 3.91 14.80
C PRO A 172 -30.82 3.74 13.27
N SER A 173 -31.06 4.81 12.51
CA SER A 173 -31.10 4.79 11.04
C SER A 173 -29.74 4.44 10.41
N LEU A 174 -28.64 4.77 11.10
CA LEU A 174 -27.29 4.40 10.69
C LEU A 174 -26.98 2.92 10.94
N LYS A 175 -27.70 2.21 11.84
CA LYS A 175 -27.47 0.77 12.10
C LYS A 175 -27.83 -0.13 10.92
N SER A 176 -28.89 0.18 10.16
CA SER A 176 -29.31 -0.62 9.01
C SER A 176 -28.46 -0.36 7.75
N ARG A 177 -28.00 0.88 7.54
CA ARG A 177 -27.07 1.25 6.45
C ARG A 177 -25.65 0.65 6.62
N LYS A 178 -25.32 0.14 7.82
CA LYS A 178 -23.97 -0.33 8.23
C LYS A 178 -23.58 -1.74 7.79
N ILE A 179 -24.52 -2.66 7.58
CA ILE A 179 -24.20 -4.02 7.08
C ILE A 179 -23.68 -3.93 5.64
N MET A 180 -24.27 -3.04 4.84
CA MET A 180 -23.84 -2.80 3.46
C MET A 180 -22.47 -2.10 3.37
N GLY A 181 -22.14 -1.24 4.33
CA GLY A 181 -20.83 -0.55 4.38
C GLY A 181 -19.65 -1.47 4.70
N PHE A 182 -19.85 -2.49 5.55
CA PHE A 182 -18.80 -3.47 5.89
C PHE A 182 -18.46 -4.37 4.69
N SER A 183 -19.49 -4.86 3.97
CA SER A 183 -19.30 -5.57 2.70
C SER A 183 -18.61 -4.69 1.65
N CYS A 184 -18.98 -3.41 1.57
CA CYS A 184 -18.35 -2.45 0.65
C CYS A 184 -16.85 -2.26 0.95
N ALA A 185 -16.45 -2.26 2.23
CA ALA A 185 -15.04 -2.11 2.58
C ALA A 185 -14.18 -3.36 2.29
N TYR A 186 -14.73 -4.55 2.48
CA TYR A 186 -14.07 -5.79 2.04
C TYR A 186 -13.95 -5.83 0.51
N LEU A 187 -14.96 -5.32 -0.21
CA LEU A 187 -14.87 -5.11 -1.66
C LEU A 187 -13.75 -4.12 -2.00
N TYR A 188 -13.59 -2.99 -1.30
CA TYR A 188 -12.48 -2.07 -1.57
C TYR A 188 -11.09 -2.70 -1.36
N ILE A 189 -10.88 -3.41 -0.25
CA ILE A 189 -9.59 -4.06 0.03
C ILE A 189 -9.31 -5.16 -1.00
N SER A 190 -10.30 -5.98 -1.34
CA SER A 190 -10.15 -7.04 -2.35
C SER A 190 -9.93 -6.47 -3.75
N MET A 191 -10.64 -5.39 -4.14
CA MET A 191 -10.42 -4.70 -5.41
C MET A 191 -9.00 -4.13 -5.49
N GLN A 192 -8.49 -3.54 -4.41
CA GLN A 192 -7.10 -3.05 -4.37
C GLN A 192 -6.09 -4.19 -4.44
N ALA A 193 -6.38 -5.35 -3.83
CA ALA A 193 -5.52 -6.53 -3.95
C ALA A 193 -5.47 -7.05 -5.40
N VAL A 194 -6.62 -7.07 -6.10
CA VAL A 194 -6.70 -7.46 -7.51
C VAL A 194 -5.95 -6.45 -8.40
N LEU A 195 -6.20 -5.15 -8.25
CA LEU A 195 -5.48 -4.11 -8.98
C LEU A 195 -3.97 -4.16 -8.70
N GLY A 196 -3.59 -4.45 -7.45
CA GLY A 196 -2.20 -4.63 -7.05
C GLY A 196 -1.55 -5.85 -7.67
N ALA A 197 -2.25 -6.99 -7.74
CA ALA A 197 -1.75 -8.19 -8.41
C ALA A 197 -1.56 -7.95 -9.91
N ILE A 198 -2.51 -7.25 -10.55
CA ILE A 198 -2.42 -6.85 -11.96
C ILE A 198 -1.22 -5.93 -12.17
N LEU A 199 -1.07 -4.89 -11.33
CA LEU A 199 0.08 -3.98 -11.36
C LEU A 199 1.41 -4.73 -11.20
N HIS A 200 1.48 -5.66 -10.24
CA HIS A 200 2.68 -6.46 -10.00
C HIS A 200 3.02 -7.36 -11.18
N PHE A 201 2.01 -7.96 -11.83
CA PHE A 201 2.18 -8.75 -13.06
C PHE A 201 2.70 -7.89 -14.22
N PHE A 202 2.11 -6.72 -14.47
CA PHE A 202 2.57 -5.86 -15.56
C PHE A 202 3.95 -5.25 -15.30
N ALA A 203 4.27 -4.95 -14.04
CA ALA A 203 5.59 -4.49 -13.66
C ALA A 203 6.67 -5.55 -13.92
N SER A 204 6.37 -6.84 -13.77
CA SER A 204 7.32 -7.91 -14.11
C SER A 204 7.57 -8.06 -15.60
N GLN A 205 6.63 -7.61 -16.44
CA GLN A 205 6.78 -7.53 -17.89
C GLN A 205 7.39 -6.21 -18.36
N ALA A 206 7.50 -5.22 -17.46
CA ALA A 206 7.99 -3.88 -17.79
C ALA A 206 9.51 -3.79 -17.81
N LEU A 207 10.20 -4.52 -16.92
CA LEU A 207 11.66 -4.59 -16.84
C LEU A 207 12.08 -6.05 -16.72
N PHE A 208 13.02 -6.49 -17.56
CA PHE A 208 13.46 -7.88 -17.62
C PHE A 208 14.95 -7.96 -17.93
N VAL A 209 15.57 -9.09 -17.56
CA VAL A 209 16.96 -9.37 -17.93
C VAL A 209 16.99 -9.77 -19.40
N HIS A 210 17.83 -9.10 -20.17
CA HIS A 210 18.05 -9.38 -21.58
C HIS A 210 19.45 -9.98 -21.73
N GLN A 211 19.50 -11.23 -22.19
CA GLN A 211 20.74 -11.94 -22.50
C GLN A 211 20.71 -12.36 -23.96
N VAL A 212 21.79 -12.08 -24.70
CA VAL A 212 21.98 -12.48 -26.09
C VAL A 212 23.22 -13.36 -26.16
N GLU A 213 23.05 -14.53 -26.75
CA GLU A 213 24.11 -15.47 -27.08
C GLU A 213 24.32 -15.47 -28.60
N ILE A 214 25.57 -15.42 -29.03
CA ILE A 214 25.92 -15.49 -30.46
C ILE A 214 26.26 -16.94 -30.79
N ILE A 215 25.55 -17.51 -31.76
CA ILE A 215 25.79 -18.87 -32.26
C ILE A 215 26.51 -18.75 -33.60
N GLY A 216 27.67 -19.40 -33.74
CA GLY A 216 28.46 -19.45 -34.96
C GLY A 216 27.75 -20.22 -36.07
N SER A 217 28.18 -20.02 -37.32
CA SER A 217 27.60 -20.70 -38.50
C SER A 217 27.73 -22.23 -38.47
N ASP A 218 28.62 -22.76 -37.63
CA ASP A 218 28.84 -24.18 -37.38
C ASP A 218 27.96 -24.73 -36.24
N GLY A 219 27.11 -23.89 -35.64
CA GLY A 219 26.29 -24.22 -34.47
C GLY A 219 27.06 -24.23 -33.15
N SER A 220 28.35 -23.87 -33.16
CA SER A 220 29.12 -23.69 -31.92
C SER A 220 28.69 -22.39 -31.23
N GLN A 221 28.62 -22.41 -29.89
CA GLN A 221 28.44 -21.18 -29.13
C GLN A 221 29.73 -20.37 -29.22
N GLU A 222 29.66 -19.19 -29.84
CA GLU A 222 30.74 -18.22 -29.76
C GLU A 222 30.83 -17.74 -28.32
N PRO A 223 32.02 -17.49 -27.75
CA PRO A 223 32.20 -17.07 -26.35
C PRO A 223 31.73 -15.63 -26.11
N LEU A 224 30.90 -15.07 -26.98
CA LEU A 224 30.55 -13.66 -27.05
C LEU A 224 29.10 -13.51 -26.58
N GLU A 225 28.96 -13.12 -25.32
CA GLU A 225 27.68 -12.95 -24.64
C GLU A 225 27.41 -11.47 -24.36
N TYR A 226 26.14 -11.10 -24.35
CA TYR A 226 25.71 -9.74 -24.02
C TYR A 226 24.56 -9.80 -23.01
N MET A 227 24.65 -9.03 -21.93
CA MET A 227 23.60 -8.97 -20.91
C MET A 227 23.37 -7.55 -20.42
N ASP A 228 22.10 -7.12 -20.47
CA ASP A 228 21.64 -5.81 -20.04
C ASP A 228 20.18 -5.87 -19.55
N LEU A 229 19.63 -4.74 -19.09
CA LEU A 229 18.20 -4.65 -18.78
C LEU A 229 17.40 -4.29 -20.03
N GLY A 230 16.43 -5.13 -20.37
CA GLY A 230 15.38 -4.80 -21.33
C GLY A 230 14.22 -4.10 -20.63
N TYR A 231 13.51 -3.24 -21.37
CA TYR A 231 12.24 -2.67 -20.92
C TYR A 231 11.14 -2.82 -21.96
N ASN A 232 9.89 -2.88 -21.51
CA ASN A 232 8.72 -2.87 -22.38
C ASN A 232 7.91 -1.58 -22.15
N PRO A 233 7.86 -0.64 -23.13
CA PRO A 233 7.11 0.60 -23.01
C PRO A 233 5.63 0.40 -22.68
N LEU A 234 5.00 -0.64 -23.25
CA LEU A 234 3.59 -0.94 -23.02
C LEU A 234 3.36 -1.44 -21.58
N GLY A 235 4.25 -2.32 -21.08
CA GLY A 235 4.21 -2.79 -19.69
C GLY A 235 4.36 -1.65 -18.68
N ILE A 236 5.27 -0.71 -18.96
CA ILE A 236 5.46 0.51 -18.15
C ILE A 236 4.19 1.38 -18.17
N LEU A 237 3.62 1.64 -19.35
CA LEU A 237 2.43 2.47 -19.50
C LEU A 237 1.23 1.90 -18.74
N ILE A 238 0.96 0.60 -18.89
CA ILE A 238 -0.13 -0.06 -18.19
C ILE A 238 0.11 0.00 -16.67
N SER A 239 1.34 -0.26 -16.22
CA SER A 239 1.70 -0.15 -14.79
C SER A 239 1.47 1.26 -14.24
N LEU A 240 1.79 2.31 -15.01
CA LEU A 240 1.52 3.70 -14.64
C LEU A 240 0.02 3.98 -14.47
N VAL A 241 -0.82 3.45 -15.37
CA VAL A 241 -2.27 3.62 -15.28
C VAL A 241 -2.81 2.98 -14.01
N PHE A 242 -2.47 1.71 -13.76
CA PHE A 242 -2.94 0.99 -12.56
C PHE A 242 -2.41 1.62 -11.27
N GLY A 243 -1.11 1.96 -11.21
CA GLY A 243 -0.52 2.62 -10.05
C GLY A 243 -1.16 3.98 -9.75
N SER A 244 -1.46 4.77 -10.79
CA SER A 244 -2.14 6.07 -10.62
C SER A 244 -3.59 5.90 -10.15
N MET A 245 -4.31 4.92 -10.70
CA MET A 245 -5.68 4.60 -10.27
C MET A 245 -5.73 4.18 -8.80
N MET A 246 -4.77 3.37 -8.34
CA MET A 246 -4.66 2.98 -6.92
C MET A 246 -4.40 4.18 -6.02
N LEU A 247 -3.52 5.11 -6.43
CA LEU A 247 -3.24 6.33 -5.67
C LEU A 247 -4.46 7.27 -5.62
N ILE A 248 -5.14 7.49 -6.75
CA ILE A 248 -6.34 8.33 -6.83
C ILE A 248 -7.45 7.76 -5.94
N THR A 249 -7.71 6.46 -6.02
CA THR A 249 -8.73 5.80 -5.19
C THR A 249 -8.40 5.90 -3.70
N LEU A 250 -7.12 5.82 -3.30
CA LEU A 250 -6.71 6.09 -1.91
C LEU A 250 -7.02 7.54 -1.50
N MET A 251 -6.69 8.53 -2.33
CA MET A 251 -6.93 9.94 -2.02
C MET A 251 -8.42 10.27 -1.92
N VAL A 252 -9.23 9.73 -2.83
CA VAL A 252 -10.69 9.90 -2.83
C VAL A 252 -11.31 9.28 -1.58
N THR A 253 -10.93 8.03 -1.25
CA THR A 253 -11.44 7.34 -0.06
C THR A 253 -10.99 8.01 1.24
N GLY A 254 -9.74 8.48 1.33
CA GLY A 254 -9.25 9.25 2.48
C GLY A 254 -9.98 10.58 2.67
N SER A 255 -10.49 11.18 1.60
CA SER A 255 -11.23 12.45 1.62
C SER A 255 -12.69 12.29 2.05
N TRP A 256 -13.21 11.06 2.13
CA TRP A 256 -14.59 10.81 2.57
C TRP A 256 -14.81 11.20 4.03
N ARG A 257 -16.02 11.69 4.32
CA ARG A 257 -16.42 12.09 5.67
C ARG A 257 -16.67 10.87 6.54
N LEU A 258 -16.18 10.91 7.77
CA LEU A 258 -16.41 9.88 8.77
C LEU A 258 -17.82 10.06 9.37
N SER A 259 -18.59 8.98 9.36
CA SER A 259 -19.96 8.98 9.86
C SER A 259 -19.93 8.81 11.39
N GLY A 260 -19.85 9.90 12.15
CA GLY A 260 -20.03 9.88 13.61
C GLY A 260 -18.97 10.57 14.46
N GLY A 261 -17.95 11.20 13.86
CA GLY A 261 -17.10 12.19 14.53
C GLY A 261 -16.28 11.71 15.75
N GLN A 262 -16.23 10.39 16.01
CA GLN A 262 -15.40 9.80 17.07
C GLN A 262 -14.31 8.95 16.43
N LEU A 263 -13.07 9.40 16.58
CA LEU A 263 -11.89 8.70 16.10
C LEU A 263 -11.20 8.03 17.29
N VAL A 264 -11.16 6.71 17.30
CA VAL A 264 -10.60 5.92 18.41
C VAL A 264 -9.71 4.84 17.82
N GLY A 265 -8.52 4.64 18.40
CA GLY A 265 -7.62 3.58 17.98
C GLY A 265 -8.12 2.20 18.39
N SER A 266 -7.39 1.17 17.99
CA SER A 266 -7.79 -0.24 18.22
C SER A 266 -7.52 -0.74 19.65
N GLY A 267 -7.11 0.13 20.58
CA GLY A 267 -6.79 -0.26 21.96
C GLY A 267 -8.05 -0.46 22.81
N SER A 268 -8.14 -1.57 23.55
CA SER A 268 -9.31 -1.88 24.41
C SER A 268 -9.66 -0.77 25.40
N MET A 269 -8.65 -0.09 25.94
CA MET A 269 -8.85 1.03 26.87
C MET A 269 -9.40 2.30 26.18
N GLU A 270 -8.98 2.55 24.94
CA GLU A 270 -9.47 3.68 24.13
C GLU A 270 -10.94 3.44 23.72
N ILE A 271 -11.25 2.20 23.32
CA ILE A 271 -12.60 1.71 23.01
C ILE A 271 -13.53 1.86 24.23
N ALA A 272 -13.07 1.45 25.41
CA ALA A 272 -13.85 1.56 26.66
C ALA A 272 -14.15 3.01 27.03
N ALA A 273 -13.15 3.91 26.96
CA ALA A 273 -13.31 5.33 27.25
C ALA A 273 -14.26 6.04 26.26
N ALA A 274 -14.26 5.64 24.98
CA ALA A 274 -15.13 6.24 23.98
C ALA A 274 -16.59 5.75 24.04
N CYS A 275 -16.84 4.57 24.60
CA CYS A 275 -18.20 4.09 24.88
C CYS A 275 -18.87 4.84 26.06
N LYS A 276 -18.13 5.66 26.80
CA LYS A 276 -18.56 6.36 28.02
C LYS A 276 -18.89 7.84 27.83
N GLY A 277 -18.49 8.46 26.72
CA GLY A 277 -18.76 9.87 26.42
C GLY A 277 -20.21 10.21 26.06
N LYS A 278 -21.18 9.57 26.73
CA LYS A 278 -22.62 9.88 26.66
C LYS A 278 -23.12 10.27 28.03
#